data_AF-A0A3G8GGD7-F1
#
_entry.id   AF-A0A3G8GGD7-F1
#
_cell.length_a   1.000
_cell.length_b   1.000
_cell.length_c   1.000
_cell.angle_alpha   90.00
_cell.angle_beta   90.00
_cell.angle_gamma   90.00
#
_symmetry.space_group_name_H-M   'P 1'
#
loop_
_entity.id
_entity.type
_entity.pdbx_description
1 polymer ?
#
loop_
_entity_poly.entity_id
_entity_poly.type
_entity_poly.pdbx_seq_one_letter_code
_entity_poly.pdbx_strand_id
1 'polypeptide(L)'
;MTPETSHVQAGPPRAAQGRLSMTTAAGAGLLALAACTAPTTQQPAPAVPTAATAAPAPSAPRPPAPSGAARPMPAAAPARDNGVPAPGRVPPDDLGTPFATRYARFEPVPFSALPGWSADSARESLSAFRQSCLALGKKPVWDELCTAAGRIEASDDGGIRRFFEQRFHAYSMQNPDQSDEGVITGYYEPLLEGSRTRSSRYPYPVHGVPADLLFLDAQVAAAGKRQWLRLDDRRLTPAAPGSPGARQYDVDMGGLTPGIRDKRYRVRAEGGRIVPYWSRQDIERRALDAQVLAWVNDAYALYSLQIQGSGKIRLAGGETLRVAYGEQNGHPFLPQASSADTATVGAAIKTRGLALGASSAAATSSAAQPMASPRAAPAIQRDPDVARIIAALQGRGSATPARPAVAAPAAATPVATAAPAAPPASRPAAPDPEVAAIIAALGGKAPARPAASPAPTPAASGDVSPAAPTAMGGAGQATGIPDPSYVFFRLIPDGPQGPLGALGVPLTAGRSIAVDPRTTPLGYPVFVSTGDPSPTVGTVNRLMFAQDTGGAIRGTVRADYFWGFGPSAGDRASRMKETGRMWLLLPRDLQTSAMTAAVRTRSLGGPAVLAECVVPDPDNCVEQ
;
A
#
# COMPACT_ATOMS: atom_id res chain seq x y z
N MET A 1 59.71 -19.81 52.59
CA MET A 1 60.61 -19.41 51.49
C MET A 1 60.06 -18.12 50.90
N THR A 2 60.81 -17.03 51.06
CA THR A 2 60.59 -15.69 50.48
C THR A 2 60.88 -15.69 48.96
N PRO A 3 60.74 -14.56 48.22
CA PRO A 3 59.55 -13.71 47.99
C PRO A 3 59.39 -13.32 46.48
N GLU A 4 58.33 -12.62 46.09
CA GLU A 4 58.39 -11.31 45.38
C GLU A 4 56.99 -10.82 44.94
N THR A 5 56.86 -9.50 44.95
CA THR A 5 55.64 -8.69 44.95
C THR A 5 55.83 -7.46 44.04
N SER A 6 54.70 -6.89 43.59
CA SER A 6 54.48 -5.59 42.89
C SER A 6 54.27 -5.74 41.37
N HIS A 7 53.32 -5.08 40.68
CA HIS A 7 52.53 -3.85 40.91
C HIS A 7 51.19 -3.93 40.15
N VAL A 8 50.08 -3.43 40.72
CA VAL A 8 49.10 -2.59 40.00
C VAL A 8 48.49 -1.60 41.01
N GLN A 9 48.50 -0.33 40.61
CA GLN A 9 48.16 0.85 41.41
C GLN A 9 46.66 1.18 41.35
N ALA A 10 46.16 1.69 42.47
CA ALA A 10 44.77 1.94 42.80
C ALA A 10 44.16 3.22 42.19
N GLY A 11 42.83 3.23 42.07
CA GLY A 11 42.00 4.43 42.07
C GLY A 11 40.57 4.14 42.54
N PRO A 12 40.06 4.86 43.56
CA PRO A 12 38.61 5.04 43.77
C PRO A 12 38.27 6.51 44.20
N PRO A 13 37.04 6.87 44.65
CA PRO A 13 35.77 6.99 43.91
C PRO A 13 34.93 8.27 44.26
N ARG A 14 33.66 8.35 43.74
CA ARG A 14 32.48 9.19 44.16
C ARG A 14 32.53 10.70 43.79
N ALA A 15 31.45 11.48 43.62
CA ALA A 15 30.01 11.48 43.96
C ALA A 15 29.24 12.41 42.96
N ALA A 16 27.99 12.17 42.54
CA ALA A 16 26.67 12.50 43.12
C ALA A 16 26.15 13.97 43.03
N GLN A 17 24.83 14.09 42.72
CA GLN A 17 23.89 15.22 42.89
C GLN A 17 23.95 16.35 41.83
N GLY A 18 22.87 17.01 41.37
CA GLY A 18 21.44 17.00 41.70
C GLY A 18 20.79 18.33 41.24
N ARG A 19 19.63 18.24 40.58
CA ARG A 19 18.51 19.22 40.35
C ARG A 19 18.73 20.73 40.55
N LEU A 20 18.15 21.55 39.65
CA LEU A 20 17.31 22.70 40.04
C LEU A 20 16.36 23.19 38.93
N SER A 21 15.13 23.48 39.35
CA SER A 21 13.99 24.03 38.61
C SER A 21 14.08 25.57 38.48
N MET A 22 13.38 26.16 37.50
CA MET A 22 12.83 27.52 37.64
C MET A 22 11.46 27.65 36.94
N THR A 23 10.54 28.26 37.67
CA THR A 23 9.16 28.61 37.35
C THR A 23 8.99 30.14 37.31
N THR A 24 7.87 30.60 36.72
CA THR A 24 7.25 31.96 36.78
C THR A 24 7.88 33.04 35.86
N ALA A 25 7.18 34.03 35.28
CA ALA A 25 5.84 34.59 35.54
C ALA A 25 5.23 35.26 34.27
N ALA A 26 3.92 35.51 34.34
CA ALA A 26 3.12 36.28 33.40
C ALA A 26 3.28 37.81 33.55
N GLY A 27 3.01 38.56 32.48
CA GLY A 27 2.84 40.01 32.51
C GLY A 27 2.08 40.51 31.27
N ALA A 28 0.89 41.06 31.49
CA ALA A 28 0.07 41.76 30.51
C ALA A 28 0.47 43.24 30.42
N GLY A 29 0.39 43.85 29.23
CA GLY A 29 0.60 45.28 29.01
C GLY A 29 0.01 45.74 27.68
N LEU A 30 -0.84 46.77 27.74
CA LEU A 30 -1.73 47.30 26.70
C LEU A 30 -1.06 48.43 25.87
N LEU A 31 -1.50 48.56 24.60
CA LEU A 31 -1.59 49.75 23.70
C LEU A 31 -0.39 50.72 23.51
N ALA A 32 0.01 50.92 22.23
CA ALA A 32 -0.04 52.22 21.53
C ALA A 32 0.38 52.11 20.04
N LEU A 33 -0.32 52.86 19.17
CA LEU A 33 -0.06 53.03 17.73
C LEU A 33 1.22 53.82 17.43
N ALA A 34 1.94 53.45 16.37
CA ALA A 34 2.64 54.40 15.50
C ALA A 34 2.93 53.76 14.13
N ALA A 35 2.50 54.45 13.08
CA ALA A 35 2.71 54.14 11.67
C ALA A 35 4.15 54.45 11.22
N CYS A 36 4.65 53.71 10.22
CA CYS A 36 5.61 54.22 9.21
C CYS A 36 5.76 53.24 8.03
N THR A 37 5.13 53.62 6.90
CA THR A 37 5.61 53.59 5.50
C THR A 37 6.39 52.37 4.96
N ALA A 38 5.74 51.61 4.07
CA ALA A 38 6.37 50.74 3.08
C ALA A 38 6.59 51.50 1.75
N PRO A 39 7.67 51.27 0.99
CA PRO A 39 7.88 51.88 -0.31
C PRO A 39 7.15 51.12 -1.43
N THR A 40 6.45 51.90 -2.25
CA THR A 40 5.74 51.51 -3.47
C THR A 40 6.72 51.26 -4.62
N THR A 41 6.73 50.06 -5.19
CA THR A 41 7.35 49.78 -6.50
C THR A 41 6.35 50.08 -7.61
N GLN A 42 6.72 51.03 -8.46
CA GLN A 42 5.91 51.60 -9.53
C GLN A 42 6.08 50.77 -10.81
N GLN A 43 4.95 50.32 -11.36
CA GLN A 43 4.83 49.60 -12.63
C GLN A 43 4.60 50.61 -13.77
N PRO A 44 5.32 50.55 -14.90
CA PRO A 44 5.04 51.43 -16.04
C PRO A 44 3.94 50.85 -16.95
N ALA A 45 3.09 51.74 -17.44
CA ALA A 45 1.95 51.51 -18.33
C ALA A 45 2.36 51.63 -19.84
N PRO A 46 1.47 51.26 -20.79
CA PRO A 46 1.84 50.74 -22.11
C PRO A 46 1.93 51.81 -23.22
N ALA A 47 2.73 51.54 -24.25
CA ALA A 47 2.79 52.34 -25.47
C ALA A 47 1.99 51.68 -26.62
N VAL A 48 1.22 52.52 -27.33
CA VAL A 48 0.32 52.24 -28.47
C VAL A 48 1.11 52.37 -29.80
N PRO A 49 0.74 51.66 -30.90
CA PRO A 49 1.60 51.48 -32.06
C PRO A 49 1.42 52.55 -33.15
N THR A 50 2.47 52.80 -33.93
CA THR A 50 2.44 53.59 -35.17
C THR A 50 3.08 52.85 -36.33
N ALA A 51 2.60 53.19 -37.53
CA ALA A 51 2.56 52.39 -38.75
C ALA A 51 3.87 52.23 -39.53
N ALA A 52 3.79 51.30 -40.49
CA ALA A 52 4.83 50.79 -41.38
C ALA A 52 5.37 51.78 -42.42
N THR A 53 6.62 51.60 -42.83
CA THR A 53 7.11 51.92 -44.20
C THR A 53 8.28 50.99 -44.58
N ALA A 54 8.40 50.79 -45.89
CA ALA A 54 8.98 49.65 -46.62
C ALA A 54 10.50 49.40 -46.57
N ALA A 55 10.86 48.17 -46.92
CA ALA A 55 12.20 47.61 -47.11
C ALA A 55 12.97 48.19 -48.33
N PRO A 56 14.30 47.95 -48.40
CA PRO A 56 14.78 47.07 -49.47
C PRO A 56 15.87 46.06 -49.02
N ALA A 57 16.00 44.95 -49.76
CA ALA A 57 17.04 43.92 -49.69
C ALA A 57 17.55 43.64 -51.13
N PRO A 58 18.56 42.78 -51.38
CA PRO A 58 19.81 42.48 -50.68
C PRO A 58 21.05 42.61 -51.61
N SER A 59 22.28 42.53 -51.06
CA SER A 59 23.51 42.41 -51.87
C SER A 59 24.19 41.05 -51.66
N ALA A 60 24.55 40.41 -52.78
CA ALA A 60 25.00 39.03 -52.95
C ALA A 60 26.43 38.72 -52.46
N PRO A 61 26.78 37.42 -52.23
CA PRO A 61 28.08 36.99 -51.72
C PRO A 61 29.16 36.84 -52.82
N ARG A 62 30.43 37.01 -52.42
CA ARG A 62 31.63 36.96 -53.28
C ARG A 62 32.20 35.53 -53.40
N PRO A 63 32.72 35.09 -54.57
CA PRO A 63 33.11 33.70 -54.85
C PRO A 63 34.49 33.30 -54.30
N PRO A 64 34.78 31.98 -54.15
CA PRO A 64 36.10 31.47 -53.76
C PRO A 64 37.03 31.28 -54.98
N ALA A 65 38.35 31.34 -54.74
CA ALA A 65 39.42 31.10 -55.71
C ALA A 65 40.34 29.92 -55.26
N PRO A 66 41.16 29.32 -56.14
CA PRO A 66 41.40 27.88 -56.16
C PRO A 66 42.71 27.37 -55.50
N SER A 67 42.76 26.03 -55.39
CA SER A 67 43.75 25.10 -54.85
C SER A 67 45.24 25.38 -55.14
N GLY A 68 46.09 25.10 -54.14
CA GLY A 68 47.53 24.92 -54.28
C GLY A 68 48.04 23.81 -53.33
N ALA A 69 48.71 22.80 -53.90
CA ALA A 69 49.28 21.66 -53.20
C ALA A 69 50.52 22.02 -52.37
N ALA A 70 50.64 21.45 -51.16
CA ALA A 70 51.87 21.45 -50.38
C ALA A 70 52.06 20.12 -49.61
N ARG A 71 53.31 19.67 -49.60
CA ARG A 71 53.88 18.38 -49.13
C ARG A 71 53.61 17.99 -47.66
N PRO A 72 53.78 16.70 -47.29
CA PRO A 72 53.64 16.24 -45.92
C PRO A 72 54.85 16.60 -45.04
N MET A 73 54.59 17.09 -43.83
CA MET A 73 55.57 17.23 -42.74
C MET A 73 55.28 16.20 -41.63
N PRO A 74 56.29 15.81 -40.83
CA PRO A 74 56.24 14.59 -40.01
C PRO A 74 55.41 14.77 -38.72
N ALA A 75 54.92 13.64 -38.23
CA ALA A 75 54.11 13.53 -37.01
C ALA A 75 54.79 14.16 -35.78
N ALA A 76 54.15 15.17 -35.21
CA ALA A 76 54.41 15.61 -33.86
C ALA A 76 53.68 14.67 -32.88
N ALA A 77 54.42 14.12 -31.92
CA ALA A 77 53.87 13.31 -30.83
C ALA A 77 52.82 14.10 -30.03
N PRO A 78 51.72 13.48 -29.57
CA PRO A 78 50.73 14.19 -28.78
C PRO A 78 51.30 14.56 -27.41
N ALA A 79 51.16 15.84 -27.08
CA ALA A 79 51.33 16.35 -25.73
C ALA A 79 50.39 15.58 -24.79
N ARG A 80 50.92 15.16 -23.63
CA ARG A 80 50.11 14.60 -22.56
C ARG A 80 49.28 15.72 -21.95
N ASP A 81 48.04 15.81 -22.41
CA ASP A 81 47.01 16.58 -21.75
C ASP A 81 46.61 15.84 -20.47
N ASN A 82 46.91 16.44 -19.31
CA ASN A 82 46.41 15.96 -18.01
C ASN A 82 44.95 16.43 -17.84
N GLY A 83 44.10 15.98 -18.77
CA GLY A 83 42.69 16.32 -18.83
C GLY A 83 41.92 15.69 -17.67
N VAL A 84 41.20 16.54 -16.94
CA VAL A 84 40.06 16.13 -16.12
C VAL A 84 39.11 15.29 -16.99
N PRO A 85 38.63 14.11 -16.55
CA PRO A 85 37.77 13.28 -17.39
C PRO A 85 36.47 14.02 -17.70
N ALA A 86 36.12 14.12 -18.99
CA ALA A 86 34.76 14.43 -19.39
C ALA A 86 33.80 13.38 -18.79
N PRO A 87 32.57 13.74 -18.36
CA PRO A 87 31.62 12.78 -17.82
C PRO A 87 31.38 11.68 -18.87
N GLY A 88 31.69 10.45 -18.48
CA GLY A 88 31.81 9.30 -19.35
C GLY A 88 30.57 9.06 -20.21
N ARG A 89 30.80 8.93 -21.52
CA ARG A 89 29.82 8.38 -22.44
C ARG A 89 29.73 6.87 -22.14
N VAL A 90 28.66 6.44 -21.46
CA VAL A 90 28.38 5.01 -21.24
C VAL A 90 28.33 4.30 -22.60
N PRO A 91 29.01 3.16 -22.79
CA PRO A 91 28.93 2.40 -24.02
C PRO A 91 27.47 1.98 -24.30
N PRO A 92 26.98 2.08 -25.56
CA PRO A 92 25.62 1.70 -25.93
C PRO A 92 25.23 0.25 -25.55
N ASP A 93 26.21 -0.62 -25.32
CA ASP A 93 26.04 -2.07 -25.20
C ASP A 93 26.08 -2.61 -23.76
N ASP A 94 26.28 -1.76 -22.75
CA ASP A 94 26.21 -2.19 -21.36
C ASP A 94 24.75 -2.26 -20.88
N LEU A 95 24.09 -3.38 -21.22
CA LEU A 95 22.70 -3.65 -20.83
C LEU A 95 22.57 -4.22 -19.42
N GLY A 96 23.68 -4.62 -18.79
CA GLY A 96 23.68 -5.35 -17.52
C GLY A 96 23.75 -6.86 -17.72
N THR A 97 23.74 -7.63 -16.63
CA THR A 97 23.85 -9.10 -16.64
C THR A 97 22.54 -9.73 -16.19
N PRO A 98 22.00 -10.76 -16.89
CA PRO A 98 20.80 -11.43 -16.43
C PRO A 98 21.00 -12.10 -15.07
N PHE A 99 19.95 -12.12 -14.26
CA PHE A 99 19.97 -12.75 -12.94
C PHE A 99 18.60 -13.30 -12.55
N ALA A 100 18.56 -14.09 -11.47
CA ALA A 100 17.32 -14.68 -10.96
C ALA A 100 17.29 -14.69 -9.44
N THR A 101 16.08 -14.56 -8.89
CA THR A 101 15.74 -14.84 -7.49
C THR A 101 14.94 -16.15 -7.44
N ARG A 102 14.58 -16.57 -6.23
CA ARG A 102 13.62 -17.67 -6.02
C ARG A 102 12.28 -17.44 -6.75
N TYR A 103 11.90 -16.19 -6.94
CA TYR A 103 10.56 -15.82 -7.41
C TYR A 103 10.55 -15.28 -8.85
N ALA A 104 11.68 -14.83 -9.40
CA ALA A 104 11.72 -14.08 -10.65
C ALA A 104 13.00 -14.30 -11.45
N ARG A 105 12.92 -14.10 -12.77
CA ARG A 105 14.07 -13.92 -13.67
C ARG A 105 14.06 -12.49 -14.22
N PHE A 106 15.25 -11.95 -14.45
CA PHE A 106 15.45 -10.57 -14.91
C PHE A 106 16.39 -10.58 -16.11
N GLU A 107 15.84 -10.23 -17.28
CA GLU A 107 16.58 -10.20 -18.54
C GLU A 107 16.88 -8.74 -18.93
N PRO A 108 18.16 -8.35 -19.11
CA PRO A 108 18.51 -6.98 -19.46
C PRO A 108 18.00 -6.61 -20.86
N VAL A 109 17.43 -5.42 -21.00
CA VAL A 109 16.91 -4.89 -22.27
C VAL A 109 17.34 -3.44 -22.49
N PRO A 110 17.52 -2.99 -23.73
CA PRO A 110 17.72 -1.56 -24.00
C PRO A 110 16.42 -0.79 -23.72
N PHE A 111 16.53 0.50 -23.35
CA PHE A 111 15.36 1.37 -23.15
C PHE A 111 14.49 1.49 -24.42
N SER A 112 15.05 1.30 -25.61
CA SER A 112 14.30 1.25 -26.87
C SER A 112 13.34 0.07 -26.98
N ALA A 113 13.51 -0.97 -26.16
CA ALA A 113 12.58 -2.11 -26.08
C ALA A 113 11.37 -1.83 -25.17
N LEU A 114 11.39 -0.75 -24.38
CA LEU A 114 10.27 -0.37 -23.51
C LEU A 114 9.16 0.30 -24.35
N PRO A 115 7.95 -0.29 -24.44
CA PRO A 115 6.90 0.22 -25.31
C PRO A 115 6.51 1.65 -24.93
N GLY A 116 6.57 2.59 -25.87
CA GLY A 116 6.15 3.97 -25.60
C GLY A 116 7.06 4.76 -24.65
N TRP A 117 8.29 4.31 -24.38
CA TRP A 117 9.25 5.02 -23.53
C TRP A 117 9.35 6.50 -23.90
N SER A 118 9.58 6.82 -25.17
CA SER A 118 9.73 8.19 -25.67
C SER A 118 8.45 9.04 -25.59
N ALA A 119 7.29 8.41 -25.42
CA ALA A 119 5.98 9.07 -25.35
C ALA A 119 5.49 9.30 -23.90
N ASP A 120 6.04 8.59 -22.90
CA ASP A 120 5.67 8.77 -21.49
C ASP A 120 6.00 10.18 -20.96
N SER A 121 5.22 10.74 -20.04
CA SER A 121 5.51 12.05 -19.44
C SER A 121 6.73 11.99 -18.52
N ALA A 122 7.86 12.51 -19.00
CA ALA A 122 9.13 12.51 -18.27
C ALA A 122 9.04 13.36 -16.98
N ARG A 123 8.39 14.54 -17.05
CA ARG A 123 8.15 15.41 -15.90
C ARG A 123 7.46 14.71 -14.73
N GLU A 124 6.38 13.98 -15.00
CA GLU A 124 5.65 13.26 -13.96
C GLU A 124 6.50 12.16 -13.33
N SER A 125 7.29 11.46 -14.14
CA SER A 125 8.25 10.45 -13.68
C SER A 125 9.32 11.05 -12.76
N LEU A 126 9.88 12.23 -13.09
CA LEU A 126 10.85 12.90 -12.22
C LEU A 126 10.22 13.29 -10.87
N SER A 127 9.01 13.82 -10.87
CA SER A 127 8.31 14.21 -9.65
C SER A 127 8.11 13.02 -8.70
N ALA A 128 7.62 11.90 -9.23
CA ALA A 128 7.40 10.70 -8.43
C ALA A 128 8.72 10.01 -8.02
N PHE A 129 9.77 10.09 -8.84
CA PHE A 129 11.11 9.61 -8.45
C PHE A 129 11.68 10.39 -7.27
N ARG A 130 11.58 11.73 -7.31
CA ARG A 130 11.99 12.61 -6.19
C ARG A 130 11.23 12.30 -4.91
N GLN A 131 9.99 11.84 -5.03
CA GLN A 131 9.20 11.37 -3.89
C GLN A 131 9.82 10.12 -3.25
N SER A 132 10.24 9.13 -4.05
CA SER A 132 10.98 7.95 -3.55
C SER A 132 12.29 8.33 -2.87
N CYS A 133 12.97 9.37 -3.37
CA CYS A 133 14.24 9.85 -2.80
C CYS A 133 14.14 10.33 -1.35
N LEU A 134 12.95 10.70 -0.85
CA LEU A 134 12.76 11.04 0.57
C LEU A 134 13.06 9.84 1.50
N ALA A 135 12.81 8.62 1.02
CA ALA A 135 13.12 7.39 1.76
C ALA A 135 14.46 6.77 1.32
N LEU A 136 14.80 6.87 0.04
CA LEU A 136 15.97 6.19 -0.53
C LEU A 136 17.29 6.97 -0.39
N GLY A 137 17.26 8.31 -0.31
CA GLY A 137 18.46 9.13 -0.47
C GLY A 137 19.60 8.86 0.53
N LYS A 138 19.32 8.20 1.66
CA LYS A 138 20.34 7.81 2.64
C LYS A 138 20.92 6.41 2.42
N LYS A 139 20.36 5.64 1.48
CA LYS A 139 20.83 4.27 1.17
C LYS A 139 22.03 4.34 0.21
N PRO A 140 22.96 3.36 0.27
CA PRO A 140 24.06 3.28 -0.69
C PRO A 140 23.57 3.34 -2.14
N VAL A 141 24.37 3.93 -3.03
CA VAL A 141 24.04 4.20 -4.45
C VAL A 141 22.95 5.27 -4.67
N TRP A 142 21.99 5.40 -3.75
CA TRP A 142 20.85 6.30 -3.91
C TRP A 142 21.12 7.77 -3.62
N ASP A 143 22.07 8.10 -2.73
CA ASP A 143 22.41 9.49 -2.39
C ASP A 143 22.81 10.32 -3.63
N GLU A 144 23.73 9.81 -4.44
CA GLU A 144 24.18 10.48 -5.66
C GLU A 144 23.05 10.58 -6.70
N LEU A 145 22.27 9.50 -6.88
CA LEU A 145 21.14 9.48 -7.82
C LEU A 145 20.07 10.51 -7.45
N CYS A 146 19.72 10.57 -6.16
CA CYS A 146 18.72 11.50 -5.66
C CYS A 146 19.22 12.94 -5.71
N THR A 147 20.50 13.17 -5.40
CA THR A 147 21.14 14.47 -5.57
C THR A 147 21.16 14.92 -7.03
N ALA A 148 21.51 14.03 -7.96
CA ALA A 148 21.51 14.30 -9.39
C ALA A 148 20.10 14.60 -9.91
N ALA A 149 19.11 13.76 -9.55
CA ALA A 149 17.72 13.97 -9.93
C ALA A 149 17.13 15.27 -9.34
N GLY A 150 17.59 15.70 -8.17
CA GLY A 150 17.22 16.98 -7.57
C GLY A 150 17.63 18.22 -8.39
N ARG A 151 18.65 18.09 -9.25
CA ARG A 151 19.18 19.19 -10.09
C ARG A 151 18.56 19.27 -11.49
N ILE A 152 17.78 18.28 -11.91
CA ILE A 152 17.18 18.25 -13.25
C ILE A 152 15.97 19.19 -13.28
N GLU A 153 15.92 20.12 -14.22
CA GLU A 153 14.75 20.99 -14.37
C GLU A 153 13.53 20.20 -14.85
N ALA A 154 12.36 20.47 -14.26
CA ALA A 154 11.13 19.74 -14.57
C ALA A 154 10.63 19.96 -16.01
N SER A 155 11.16 20.95 -16.71
CA SER A 155 10.90 21.24 -18.12
C SER A 155 11.86 20.53 -19.08
N ASP A 156 12.96 19.95 -18.60
CA ASP A 156 13.97 19.28 -19.43
C ASP A 156 13.65 17.78 -19.61
N ASP A 157 12.62 17.48 -20.41
CA ASP A 157 12.22 16.09 -20.70
C ASP A 157 13.39 15.25 -21.24
N GLY A 158 14.25 15.85 -22.07
CA GLY A 158 15.43 15.18 -22.62
C GLY A 158 16.49 14.87 -21.56
N GLY A 159 16.71 15.77 -20.61
CA GLY A 159 17.57 15.55 -19.44
C GLY A 159 17.04 14.48 -18.50
N ILE A 160 15.73 14.46 -18.26
CA ILE A 160 15.08 13.45 -17.43
C ILE A 160 15.26 12.05 -18.05
N ARG A 161 15.00 11.90 -19.36
CA ARG A 161 15.19 10.61 -20.05
C ARG A 161 16.64 10.15 -20.02
N ARG A 162 17.56 11.05 -20.36
CA ARG A 162 19.00 10.76 -20.30
C ARG A 162 19.43 10.34 -18.91
N PHE A 163 18.89 10.94 -17.85
CA PHE A 163 19.18 10.53 -16.48
C PHE A 163 18.80 9.07 -16.24
N PHE A 164 17.59 8.64 -16.59
CA PHE A 164 17.21 7.24 -16.42
C PHE A 164 18.04 6.29 -17.30
N GLU A 165 18.24 6.64 -18.57
CA GLU A 165 19.00 5.83 -19.53
C GLU A 165 20.48 5.64 -19.13
N GLN A 166 21.10 6.70 -18.58
CA GLN A 166 22.52 6.69 -18.20
C GLN A 166 22.75 6.11 -16.81
N ARG A 167 21.80 6.24 -15.89
CA ARG A 167 22.00 5.86 -14.48
C ARG A 167 21.39 4.51 -14.11
N PHE A 168 20.55 3.94 -14.97
CA PHE A 168 19.88 2.67 -14.73
C PHE A 168 20.05 1.68 -15.89
N HIS A 169 20.00 0.40 -15.57
CA HIS A 169 19.70 -0.68 -16.52
C HIS A 169 18.21 -1.02 -16.43
N ALA A 170 17.58 -1.36 -17.56
CA ALA A 170 16.22 -1.86 -17.60
C ALA A 170 16.24 -3.40 -17.72
N TYR A 171 15.46 -4.07 -16.86
CA TYR A 171 15.33 -5.53 -16.86
C TYR A 171 13.90 -5.94 -17.09
N SER A 172 13.64 -6.74 -18.12
CA SER A 172 12.36 -7.42 -18.30
C SER A 172 12.15 -8.40 -17.16
N MET A 173 11.03 -8.25 -16.44
CA MET A 173 10.68 -9.13 -15.34
C MET A 173 9.92 -10.35 -15.87
N GLN A 174 10.40 -11.53 -15.53
CA GLN A 174 9.79 -12.80 -15.95
C GLN A 174 9.46 -13.66 -14.73
N ASN A 175 8.29 -14.30 -14.78
CA ASN A 175 7.86 -15.30 -13.80
C ASN A 175 8.82 -16.51 -13.80
N PRO A 176 8.77 -17.40 -12.78
CA PRO A 176 9.62 -18.59 -12.74
C PRO A 176 9.50 -19.52 -13.95
N ASP A 177 8.32 -19.52 -14.59
CA ASP A 177 8.01 -20.26 -15.82
C ASP A 177 8.46 -19.53 -17.11
N GLN A 178 9.16 -18.40 -16.98
CA GLN A 178 9.67 -17.53 -18.05
C GLN A 178 8.60 -16.73 -18.81
N SER A 179 7.32 -16.77 -18.40
CA SER A 179 6.34 -15.83 -18.91
C SER A 179 6.66 -14.40 -18.44
N ASP A 180 6.46 -13.40 -19.29
CA ASP A 180 6.68 -11.98 -19.00
C ASP A 180 5.38 -11.20 -18.72
N GLU A 181 4.24 -11.89 -18.75
CA GLU A 181 2.93 -11.34 -18.49
C GLU A 181 2.44 -11.65 -17.07
N GLY A 182 1.60 -10.76 -16.55
CA GLY A 182 0.87 -11.00 -15.31
C GLY A 182 -0.27 -10.01 -15.13
N VAL A 183 -0.72 -9.82 -13.89
CA VAL A 183 -1.98 -9.11 -13.60
C VAL A 183 -1.72 -7.75 -12.94
N ILE A 184 -2.23 -6.71 -13.57
CA ILE A 184 -2.26 -5.35 -13.04
C ILE A 184 -3.68 -5.02 -12.61
N THR A 185 -3.85 -4.72 -11.32
CA THR A 185 -5.13 -4.26 -10.75
C THR A 185 -5.05 -2.77 -10.43
N GLY A 186 -6.14 -2.17 -9.94
CA GLY A 186 -6.12 -0.79 -9.46
C GLY A 186 -6.63 -0.63 -8.03
N TYR A 187 -6.06 0.34 -7.32
CA TYR A 187 -6.48 0.75 -5.98
C TYR A 187 -6.56 2.28 -5.87
N TYR A 188 -7.21 2.77 -4.83
CA TYR A 188 -7.50 4.20 -4.63
C TYR A 188 -7.63 4.55 -3.14
N GLU A 189 -7.69 5.84 -2.83
CA GLU A 189 -7.99 6.32 -1.48
C GLU A 189 -9.51 6.58 -1.33
N PRO A 190 -10.27 5.74 -0.58
CA PRO A 190 -11.70 5.89 -0.36
C PRO A 190 -12.03 7.02 0.62
N LEU A 191 -13.27 7.51 0.52
CA LEU A 191 -13.85 8.49 1.43
C LEU A 191 -15.08 7.88 2.12
N LEU A 192 -15.05 7.82 3.44
CA LEU A 192 -16.13 7.30 4.29
C LEU A 192 -16.77 8.42 5.11
N GLU A 193 -17.98 8.20 5.59
CA GLU A 193 -18.64 9.05 6.58
C GLU A 193 -18.45 8.46 7.99
N GLY A 194 -18.15 9.31 8.97
CA GLY A 194 -17.83 8.86 10.32
C GLY A 194 -18.16 9.84 11.46
N SER A 195 -17.84 9.40 12.67
CA SER A 195 -18.03 10.12 13.93
C SER A 195 -16.89 9.81 14.90
N ARG A 196 -16.53 10.76 15.76
CA ARG A 196 -15.61 10.51 16.89
C ARG A 196 -16.27 9.67 18.00
N THR A 197 -17.60 9.68 18.08
CA THR A 197 -18.37 8.97 19.11
C THR A 197 -19.23 7.87 18.50
N ARG A 198 -19.27 6.71 19.17
CA ARG A 198 -20.15 5.59 18.80
C ARG A 198 -21.62 6.04 18.85
N SER A 199 -22.41 5.58 17.89
CA SER A 199 -23.87 5.72 17.90
C SER A 199 -24.50 4.59 17.09
N SER A 200 -25.83 4.51 17.08
CA SER A 200 -26.55 3.60 16.18
C SER A 200 -26.27 3.88 14.70
N ARG A 201 -25.96 5.14 14.33
CA ARG A 201 -25.59 5.53 12.96
C ARG A 201 -24.14 5.17 12.62
N TYR A 202 -23.23 5.22 13.60
CA TYR A 202 -21.81 4.93 13.43
C TYR A 202 -21.40 3.82 14.41
N PRO A 203 -21.75 2.55 14.13
CA PRO A 203 -21.52 1.45 15.05
C PRO A 203 -20.18 0.73 14.84
N TYR A 204 -19.46 0.98 13.74
CA TYR A 204 -18.25 0.22 13.37
C TYR A 204 -16.97 0.99 13.71
N PRO A 205 -16.11 0.49 14.61
CA PRO A 205 -14.89 1.18 15.01
C PRO A 205 -13.77 1.02 13.97
N VAL A 206 -13.06 2.12 13.70
CA VAL A 206 -11.79 2.12 12.99
C VAL A 206 -10.68 2.04 14.02
N HIS A 207 -10.07 0.86 14.16
CA HIS A 207 -9.06 0.61 15.19
C HIS A 207 -7.67 1.10 14.79
N GLY A 208 -7.00 1.73 15.75
CA GLY A 208 -5.55 1.88 15.78
C GLY A 208 -4.85 0.55 16.08
N VAL A 209 -3.52 0.54 16.05
CA VAL A 209 -2.72 -0.66 16.35
C VAL A 209 -2.90 -1.04 17.83
N PRO A 210 -3.46 -2.23 18.15
CA PRO A 210 -3.70 -2.66 19.54
C PRO A 210 -2.41 -2.76 20.34
N ALA A 211 -2.40 -2.54 21.66
CA ALA A 211 -1.15 -2.61 22.45
C ALA A 211 -0.58 -4.03 22.58
N ASP A 212 -1.44 -5.04 22.54
CA ASP A 212 -1.12 -6.47 22.73
C ASP A 212 -0.75 -7.22 21.44
N LEU A 213 -0.74 -6.54 20.28
CA LEU A 213 -0.26 -7.12 19.02
C LEU A 213 1.28 -7.15 19.03
N LEU A 214 1.83 -8.35 19.16
CA LEU A 214 3.27 -8.60 19.30
C LEU A 214 3.86 -9.17 18.01
N PHE A 215 5.19 -9.12 17.91
CA PHE A 215 5.94 -9.64 16.77
C PHE A 215 6.95 -10.70 17.19
N LEU A 216 7.02 -11.81 16.45
CA LEU A 216 8.00 -12.88 16.64
C LEU A 216 8.72 -13.16 15.32
N ASP A 217 10.04 -12.99 15.27
CA ASP A 217 10.84 -13.27 14.08
C ASP A 217 10.75 -14.76 13.69
N ALA A 218 10.66 -15.04 12.38
CA ALA A 218 10.41 -16.40 11.90
C ALA A 218 11.51 -17.40 12.28
N GLN A 219 12.76 -16.95 12.30
CA GLN A 219 13.90 -17.77 12.75
C GLN A 219 13.80 -18.12 14.24
N VAL A 220 13.29 -17.19 15.06
CA VAL A 220 13.07 -17.44 16.49
C VAL A 220 11.94 -18.45 16.68
N ALA A 221 10.81 -18.27 15.98
CA ALA A 221 9.69 -19.19 16.02
C ALA A 221 10.08 -20.63 15.62
N ALA A 222 11.02 -20.78 14.67
CA ALA A 222 11.49 -22.08 14.21
C ALA A 222 12.40 -22.81 15.22
N ALA A 223 12.99 -22.11 16.19
CA ALA A 223 14.00 -22.69 17.09
C ALA A 223 13.47 -23.68 18.13
N GLY A 224 12.15 -23.84 18.28
CA GLY A 224 11.54 -24.82 19.19
C GLY A 224 10.18 -24.41 19.74
N LYS A 225 9.42 -25.39 20.24
CA LYS A 225 8.06 -25.16 20.77
C LYS A 225 8.04 -24.54 22.17
N ARG A 226 9.10 -24.68 22.97
CA ARG A 226 9.18 -24.12 24.32
C ARG A 226 10.46 -23.31 24.44
N GLN A 227 10.32 -22.01 24.66
CA GLN A 227 11.43 -21.06 24.53
C GLN A 227 11.38 -19.99 25.62
N TRP A 228 12.55 -19.51 26.03
CA TRP A 228 12.67 -18.33 26.88
C TRP A 228 12.69 -17.09 25.99
N LEU A 229 11.69 -16.23 26.16
CA LEU A 229 11.54 -15.00 25.39
C LEU A 229 11.41 -13.80 26.34
N ARG A 230 11.87 -12.65 25.87
CA ARG A 230 11.63 -11.35 26.49
C ARG A 230 10.82 -10.48 25.55
N LEU A 231 9.92 -9.68 26.12
CA LEU A 231 9.15 -8.69 25.39
C LEU A 231 9.88 -7.34 25.44
N ASP A 232 10.41 -6.90 24.31
CA ASP A 232 11.08 -5.60 24.14
C ASP A 232 10.33 -4.81 23.06
N ASP A 233 9.64 -3.74 23.44
CA ASP A 233 8.89 -2.86 22.52
C ASP A 233 8.05 -3.62 21.49
N ARG A 234 7.13 -4.46 21.99
CA ARG A 234 6.22 -5.32 21.22
C ARG A 234 6.90 -6.45 20.42
N ARG A 235 8.22 -6.61 20.50
CA ARG A 235 8.96 -7.71 19.90
C ARG A 235 9.30 -8.77 20.93
N LEU A 236 9.08 -10.03 20.57
CA LEU A 236 9.51 -11.18 21.35
C LEU A 236 10.89 -11.62 20.87
N THR A 237 11.88 -11.52 21.75
CA THR A 237 13.29 -11.84 21.47
C THR A 237 13.78 -13.02 22.31
N PRO A 238 14.70 -13.86 21.81
CA PRO A 238 15.32 -14.91 22.63
C PRO A 238 15.97 -14.35 23.88
N ALA A 239 15.78 -15.01 25.03
CA ALA A 239 16.34 -14.60 26.29
C ALA A 239 16.92 -15.79 27.07
N ALA A 240 17.93 -15.53 27.89
CA ALA A 240 18.46 -16.56 28.79
C ALA A 240 17.51 -16.79 29.98
N PRO A 241 17.36 -18.03 30.47
CA PRO A 241 16.62 -18.30 31.70
C PRO A 241 17.11 -17.43 32.85
N GLY A 242 16.20 -16.81 33.61
CA GLY A 242 16.52 -15.95 34.75
C GLY A 242 17.02 -14.55 34.41
N SER A 243 17.20 -14.21 33.13
CA SER A 243 17.52 -12.82 32.75
C SER A 243 16.31 -11.88 32.94
N PRO A 244 16.52 -10.57 33.19
CA PRO A 244 15.43 -9.63 33.43
C PRO A 244 14.39 -9.63 32.31
N GLY A 245 13.11 -9.79 32.68
CA GLY A 245 11.99 -9.82 31.73
C GLY A 245 11.83 -11.12 30.94
N ALA A 246 12.74 -12.09 31.09
CA ALA A 246 12.64 -13.38 30.42
C ALA A 246 11.52 -14.23 31.05
N ARG A 247 10.68 -14.79 30.18
CA ARG A 247 9.63 -15.73 30.54
C ARG A 247 9.67 -16.92 29.59
N GLN A 248 9.35 -18.09 30.11
CA GLN A 248 9.22 -19.28 29.28
C GLN A 248 7.83 -19.32 28.65
N TYR A 249 7.77 -19.53 27.35
CA TYR A 249 6.52 -19.66 26.61
C TYR A 249 6.48 -20.94 25.78
N ASP A 250 5.29 -21.50 25.64
CA ASP A 250 4.95 -22.47 24.60
C ASP A 250 4.53 -21.71 23.33
N VAL A 251 5.30 -21.84 22.26
CA VAL A 251 5.15 -21.14 20.98
C VAL A 251 4.38 -22.04 20.01
N ASP A 252 3.23 -21.54 19.55
CA ASP A 252 2.35 -22.23 18.61
C ASP A 252 1.85 -21.22 17.58
N MET A 253 2.39 -21.27 16.36
CA MET A 253 2.00 -20.35 15.28
C MET A 253 0.75 -20.83 14.52
N GLY A 254 0.23 -22.02 14.83
CA GLY A 254 -0.79 -22.67 14.01
C GLY A 254 -0.39 -22.70 12.53
N GLY A 255 -1.32 -22.33 11.64
CA GLY A 255 -1.09 -22.22 10.20
C GLY A 255 -0.69 -20.82 9.71
N LEU A 256 -0.27 -19.91 10.61
CA LEU A 256 0.10 -18.56 10.21
C LEU A 256 1.38 -18.57 9.37
N THR A 257 1.52 -17.60 8.46
CA THR A 257 2.77 -17.35 7.73
C THR A 257 3.39 -16.04 8.21
N PRO A 258 4.72 -15.92 8.26
CA PRO A 258 5.36 -14.67 8.65
C PRO A 258 5.13 -13.59 7.59
N GLY A 259 5.20 -12.34 8.01
CA GLY A 259 5.14 -11.19 7.13
C GLY A 259 6.21 -11.28 6.04
N ILE A 260 5.84 -10.95 4.82
CA ILE A 260 6.74 -11.09 3.66
C ILE A 260 7.93 -10.12 3.66
N ARG A 261 7.77 -8.95 4.27
CA ARG A 261 8.79 -7.89 4.33
C ARG A 261 9.77 -8.12 5.46
N ASP A 262 9.22 -8.27 6.66
CA ASP A 262 9.96 -8.30 7.92
C ASP A 262 10.23 -9.72 8.44
N LYS A 263 9.65 -10.75 7.81
CA LYS A 263 9.72 -12.16 8.22
C LYS A 263 9.28 -12.36 9.67
N ARG A 264 8.28 -11.60 10.14
CA ARG A 264 7.73 -11.69 11.50
C ARG A 264 6.30 -12.21 11.53
N TYR A 265 6.01 -13.08 12.48
CA TYR A 265 4.64 -13.44 12.85
C TYR A 265 3.99 -12.33 13.66
N ARG A 266 2.69 -12.15 13.47
CA ARG A 266 1.84 -11.28 14.31
C ARG A 266 1.15 -12.16 15.33
N VAL A 267 1.49 -11.97 16.59
CA VAL A 267 1.16 -12.88 17.68
C VAL A 267 0.65 -12.12 18.89
N ARG A 268 0.15 -12.85 19.88
CA ARG A 268 -0.22 -12.34 21.20
C ARG A 268 0.25 -13.32 22.26
N ALA A 269 0.48 -12.81 23.47
CA ALA A 269 0.71 -13.63 24.64
C ALA A 269 -0.63 -14.03 25.29
N GLU A 270 -0.78 -15.31 25.62
CA GLU A 270 -1.94 -15.85 26.34
C GLU A 270 -1.44 -16.77 27.46
N GLY A 271 -1.33 -16.20 28.66
CA GLY A 271 -0.69 -16.87 29.79
C GLY A 271 0.75 -17.26 29.44
N GLY A 272 1.05 -18.56 29.52
CA GLY A 272 2.35 -19.13 29.15
C GLY A 272 2.50 -19.48 27.67
N ARG A 273 1.64 -18.97 26.78
CA ARG A 273 1.67 -19.30 25.34
C ARG A 273 1.87 -18.08 24.47
N ILE A 274 2.57 -18.25 23.35
CA ILE A 274 2.58 -17.31 22.22
C ILE A 274 1.80 -17.94 21.08
N VAL A 275 0.75 -17.26 20.63
CA VAL A 275 -0.19 -17.77 19.61
C VAL A 275 -0.54 -16.68 18.59
N PRO A 276 -1.13 -17.01 17.43
CA PRO A 276 -1.53 -16.04 16.43
C PRO A 276 -2.40 -14.93 17.01
N TYR A 277 -2.26 -13.73 16.46
CA TYR A 277 -3.15 -12.63 16.81
C TYR A 277 -4.60 -12.92 16.40
N TRP A 278 -5.54 -12.13 16.90
CA TRP A 278 -6.97 -12.32 16.66
C TRP A 278 -7.34 -12.22 15.16
N SER A 279 -8.24 -13.12 14.72
CA SER A 279 -8.87 -13.03 13.39
C SER A 279 -9.82 -11.83 13.32
N ARG A 280 -10.24 -11.42 12.11
CA ARG A 280 -11.33 -10.44 11.94
C ARG A 280 -12.56 -10.78 12.76
N GLN A 281 -13.01 -12.04 12.69
CA GLN A 281 -14.24 -12.48 13.35
C GLN A 281 -14.12 -12.39 14.87
N ASP A 282 -12.92 -12.68 15.40
CA ASP A 282 -12.61 -12.49 16.81
C ASP A 282 -12.63 -11.01 17.19
N ILE A 283 -11.96 -10.17 16.42
CA ILE A 283 -11.86 -8.72 16.63
C ILE A 283 -13.25 -8.07 16.65
N GLU A 284 -14.09 -8.40 15.68
CA GLU A 284 -15.44 -7.82 15.56
C GLU A 284 -16.39 -8.22 16.68
N ARG A 285 -16.14 -9.33 17.39
CA ARG A 285 -17.00 -9.82 18.48
C ARG A 285 -16.54 -9.39 19.87
N ARG A 286 -15.34 -8.83 20.00
CA ARG A 286 -14.73 -8.49 21.28
C ARG A 286 -14.44 -7.01 21.41
N ALA A 287 -14.16 -6.59 22.64
CA ALA A 287 -13.47 -5.35 22.88
C ALA A 287 -11.96 -5.59 22.67
N LEU A 288 -11.32 -4.70 21.91
CA LEU A 288 -9.86 -4.70 21.78
C LEU A 288 -9.27 -3.61 22.68
N ASP A 289 -8.09 -3.89 23.24
CA ASP A 289 -7.23 -2.86 23.84
C ASP A 289 -6.51 -2.09 22.73
N ALA A 290 -7.29 -1.29 22.01
CA ALA A 290 -6.85 -0.51 20.86
C ALA A 290 -7.56 0.84 20.85
N GLN A 291 -6.82 1.88 20.46
CA GLN A 291 -7.43 3.19 20.21
C GLN A 291 -8.51 3.06 19.13
N VAL A 292 -9.68 3.65 19.34
CA VAL A 292 -10.67 3.83 18.27
C VAL A 292 -10.45 5.21 17.66
N LEU A 293 -10.04 5.25 16.40
CA LEU A 293 -9.72 6.49 15.69
C LEU A 293 -10.99 7.23 15.24
N ALA A 294 -12.00 6.47 14.82
CA ALA A 294 -13.31 6.96 14.42
C ALA A 294 -14.31 5.80 14.44
N TRP A 295 -15.59 6.12 14.31
CA TRP A 295 -16.67 5.17 14.05
C TRP A 295 -17.28 5.48 12.69
N VAL A 296 -17.50 4.46 11.86
CA VAL A 296 -18.11 4.59 10.53
C VAL A 296 -19.47 3.90 10.48
N ASN A 297 -20.26 4.25 9.48
CA ASN A 297 -21.64 3.83 9.33
C ASN A 297 -21.84 2.55 8.48
N ASP A 298 -20.79 2.07 7.82
CA ASP A 298 -20.87 0.95 6.90
C ASP A 298 -19.69 0.00 7.06
N ALA A 299 -19.97 -1.25 7.44
CA ALA A 299 -18.96 -2.28 7.66
C ALA A 299 -18.23 -2.70 6.38
N TYR A 300 -18.92 -2.70 5.24
CA TYR A 300 -18.32 -3.07 3.95
C TYR A 300 -17.46 -1.93 3.39
N ALA A 301 -17.86 -0.67 3.64
CA ALA A 301 -16.98 0.46 3.35
C ALA A 301 -15.72 0.45 4.24
N LEU A 302 -15.85 0.10 5.53
CA LEU A 302 -14.69 -0.12 6.41
C LEU A 302 -13.81 -1.27 5.92
N TYR A 303 -14.40 -2.37 5.47
CA TYR A 303 -13.66 -3.48 4.90
C TYR A 303 -12.94 -3.06 3.61
N SER A 304 -13.58 -2.29 2.75
CA SER A 304 -12.93 -1.69 1.59
C SER A 304 -11.75 -0.81 2.01
N LEU A 305 -11.93 0.06 3.01
CA LEU A 305 -10.85 0.89 3.56
C LEU A 305 -9.65 0.04 4.03
N GLN A 306 -9.91 -1.12 4.64
CA GLN A 306 -8.88 -2.07 5.06
C GLN A 306 -8.17 -2.74 3.89
N ILE A 307 -8.89 -3.11 2.83
CA ILE A 307 -8.28 -3.65 1.59
C ILE A 307 -7.40 -2.59 0.93
N GLN A 308 -7.87 -1.34 0.84
CA GLN A 308 -7.12 -0.24 0.23
C GLN A 308 -5.94 0.23 1.11
N GLY A 309 -5.96 -0.05 2.42
CA GLY A 309 -4.90 0.26 3.37
C GLY A 309 -4.81 1.73 3.81
N SER A 310 -5.50 2.65 3.14
CA SER A 310 -5.56 4.08 3.51
C SER A 310 -6.89 4.68 3.08
N GLY A 311 -7.26 5.85 3.63
CA GLY A 311 -8.49 6.54 3.27
C GLY A 311 -8.77 7.78 4.09
N LYS A 312 -9.89 8.43 3.77
CA LYS A 312 -10.40 9.61 4.45
C LYS A 312 -11.74 9.31 5.11
N ILE A 313 -11.97 9.87 6.30
CA ILE A 313 -13.21 9.76 7.05
C ILE A 313 -13.72 11.18 7.29
N ARG A 314 -14.81 11.55 6.61
CA ARG A 314 -15.50 12.81 6.83
C ARG A 314 -16.36 12.71 8.08
N LEU A 315 -16.14 13.60 9.03
CA LEU A 315 -16.92 13.71 10.25
C LEU A 315 -18.13 14.62 10.02
N ALA A 316 -19.19 14.43 10.82
CA ALA A 316 -20.41 15.23 10.73
C ALA A 316 -20.19 16.75 10.86
N GLY A 317 -19.12 17.20 11.53
CA GLY A 317 -18.74 18.60 11.66
C GLY A 317 -17.94 19.18 10.48
N GLY A 318 -17.75 18.41 9.40
CA GLY A 318 -16.97 18.80 8.23
C GLY A 318 -15.45 18.53 8.32
N GLU A 319 -14.94 18.25 9.52
CA GLU A 319 -13.57 17.77 9.73
C GLU A 319 -13.32 16.46 8.95
N THR A 320 -12.15 16.32 8.33
CA THR A 320 -11.74 15.08 7.67
C THR A 320 -10.56 14.46 8.40
N LEU A 321 -10.72 13.23 8.86
CA LEU A 321 -9.62 12.42 9.39
C LEU A 321 -9.01 11.63 8.24
N ARG A 322 -7.68 11.68 8.10
CA ARG A 322 -6.97 10.85 7.15
C ARG A 322 -6.27 9.70 7.88
N VAL A 323 -6.52 8.49 7.41
CA VAL A 323 -5.96 7.26 7.99
C VAL A 323 -5.06 6.57 6.98
N ALA A 324 -3.95 6.03 7.46
CA ALA A 324 -3.04 5.18 6.71
C ALA A 324 -2.81 3.87 7.46
N TYR A 325 -2.30 2.88 6.75
CA TYR A 325 -1.93 1.58 7.30
C TYR A 325 -1.06 1.78 8.56
N GLY A 326 -1.49 1.14 9.65
CA GLY A 326 -0.78 1.07 10.91
C GLY A 326 -0.10 -0.29 11.07
N GLU A 327 -0.88 -1.36 11.01
CA GLU A 327 -0.40 -2.76 11.01
C GLU A 327 -1.54 -3.71 10.59
N GLN A 328 -1.29 -5.01 10.42
CA GLN A 328 -2.31 -6.04 10.22
C GLN A 328 -2.25 -7.14 11.30
N ASN A 329 -3.28 -7.97 11.39
CA ASN A 329 -3.32 -9.10 12.32
C ASN A 329 -2.50 -10.33 11.89
N GLY A 330 -1.92 -10.32 10.68
CA GLY A 330 -1.08 -11.40 10.13
C GLY A 330 -1.83 -12.58 9.53
N HIS A 331 -3.16 -12.63 9.64
CA HIS A 331 -3.97 -13.65 8.98
C HIS A 331 -3.94 -13.46 7.46
N PRO A 332 -4.02 -14.56 6.67
CA PRO A 332 -4.03 -14.45 5.22
C PRO A 332 -5.25 -13.66 4.75
N PHE A 333 -5.04 -12.81 3.76
CA PHE A 333 -6.14 -12.18 3.05
C PHE A 333 -6.82 -13.21 2.16
N LEU A 334 -8.09 -13.50 2.45
CA LEU A 334 -8.90 -14.48 1.71
C LEU A 334 -10.06 -13.77 1.01
N PRO A 335 -9.90 -13.35 -0.26
CA PRO A 335 -10.91 -12.62 -1.01
C PRO A 335 -12.07 -13.51 -1.49
N GLN A 336 -12.42 -14.59 -0.78
CA GLN A 336 -13.56 -15.48 -1.13
C GLN A 336 -14.93 -14.75 -1.04
N ALA A 337 -14.94 -13.45 -0.75
CA ALA A 337 -16.00 -12.56 -1.13
C ALA A 337 -15.98 -12.44 -2.67
N SER A 338 -16.90 -13.15 -3.34
CA SER A 338 -17.10 -13.18 -4.79
C SER A 338 -16.90 -11.82 -5.47
N SER A 339 -16.62 -11.78 -6.77
CA SER A 339 -16.64 -10.53 -7.56
C SER A 339 -17.94 -9.73 -7.38
N ALA A 340 -19.04 -10.42 -7.02
CA ALA A 340 -20.29 -9.79 -6.63
C ALA A 340 -20.18 -9.01 -5.31
N ASP A 341 -19.35 -9.40 -4.35
CA ASP A 341 -19.14 -8.69 -3.09
C ASP A 341 -18.30 -7.42 -3.28
N THR A 342 -17.30 -7.44 -4.16
CA THR A 342 -16.55 -6.21 -4.51
C THR A 342 -17.44 -5.23 -5.29
N ALA A 343 -18.28 -5.75 -6.20
CA ALA A 343 -19.30 -4.96 -6.88
C ALA A 343 -20.39 -4.47 -5.90
N THR A 344 -20.73 -5.25 -4.88
CA THR A 344 -21.69 -4.88 -3.82
C THR A 344 -21.10 -3.82 -2.89
N VAL A 345 -19.81 -3.91 -2.56
CA VAL A 345 -19.05 -2.86 -1.86
C VAL A 345 -19.04 -1.57 -2.69
N GLY A 346 -18.74 -1.66 -3.99
CA GLY A 346 -18.79 -0.52 -4.91
C GLY A 346 -20.19 0.07 -5.08
N ALA A 347 -21.23 -0.77 -5.12
CA ALA A 347 -22.62 -0.36 -5.26
C ALA A 347 -23.24 0.18 -3.95
N ALA A 348 -22.83 -0.33 -2.78
CA ALA A 348 -23.23 0.16 -1.47
C ALA A 348 -22.73 1.59 -1.23
N ILE A 349 -21.52 1.90 -1.69
CA ILE A 349 -20.96 3.26 -1.68
C ILE A 349 -21.78 4.19 -2.61
N LYS A 350 -22.26 3.68 -3.75
CA LYS A 350 -23.03 4.47 -4.73
C LYS A 350 -24.47 4.76 -4.32
N THR A 351 -25.07 3.93 -3.47
CA THR A 351 -26.51 3.98 -3.15
C THR A 351 -26.86 4.78 -1.88
N ARG A 352 -25.88 5.13 -1.05
CA ARG A 352 -26.13 5.83 0.24
C ARG A 352 -25.57 7.25 0.35
N GLY A 353 -25.02 7.82 -0.73
CA GLY A 353 -24.50 9.20 -0.75
C GLY A 353 -24.68 9.89 -2.10
N LEU A 354 -25.68 10.77 -2.16
CA LEU A 354 -25.92 11.83 -3.16
C LEU A 354 -25.66 11.48 -4.65
N ALA A 355 -26.75 11.18 -5.37
CA ALA A 355 -26.76 11.30 -6.83
C ALA A 355 -26.57 12.77 -7.22
N LEU A 356 -25.38 13.14 -7.71
CA LEU A 356 -25.21 14.34 -8.53
C LEU A 356 -25.46 13.95 -9.98
N GLY A 357 -26.51 14.55 -10.55
CA GLY A 357 -27.02 14.27 -11.88
C GLY A 357 -25.96 14.40 -12.96
N ALA A 358 -25.92 13.41 -13.84
CA ALA A 358 -25.36 13.56 -15.16
C ALA A 358 -26.34 14.38 -16.02
N SER A 359 -25.92 15.54 -16.50
CA SER A 359 -26.46 16.13 -17.73
C SER A 359 -25.41 16.98 -18.45
N SER A 360 -25.55 16.95 -19.77
CA SER A 360 -24.71 17.48 -20.84
C SER A 360 -24.29 18.96 -20.79
N ALA A 361 -23.08 19.19 -21.34
CA ALA A 361 -22.68 20.22 -22.31
C ALA A 361 -22.97 21.73 -22.07
N ALA A 362 -21.88 22.49 -22.17
CA ALA A 362 -21.73 23.83 -22.78
C ALA A 362 -22.51 25.05 -22.23
N ALA A 363 -21.82 26.19 -22.32
CA ALA A 363 -22.32 27.58 -22.31
C ALA A 363 -22.37 28.35 -20.97
N THR A 364 -21.39 29.25 -20.84
CA THR A 364 -21.46 30.69 -20.46
C THR A 364 -22.08 31.18 -19.14
N SER A 365 -21.31 32.09 -18.54
CA SER A 365 -21.53 32.96 -17.38
C SER A 365 -22.72 33.94 -17.50
N SER A 366 -23.47 34.15 -16.41
CA SER A 366 -23.96 35.47 -15.96
C SER A 366 -24.65 35.45 -14.57
N ALA A 367 -24.20 36.36 -13.69
CA ALA A 367 -24.88 37.14 -12.64
C ALA A 367 -25.94 36.57 -11.64
N ALA A 368 -25.56 36.59 -10.35
CA ALA A 368 -26.17 37.23 -9.15
C ALA A 368 -27.69 37.11 -8.75
N GLN A 369 -27.92 36.40 -7.61
CA GLN A 369 -28.75 36.71 -6.39
C GLN A 369 -30.29 36.93 -6.42
N PRO A 370 -31.05 36.83 -5.28
CA PRO A 370 -30.87 36.15 -3.97
C PRO A 370 -32.10 35.32 -3.46
N MET A 371 -32.01 34.81 -2.22
CA MET A 371 -32.86 33.81 -1.54
C MET A 371 -34.31 34.20 -1.16
N ALA A 372 -35.18 33.18 -1.02
CA ALA A 372 -36.37 33.15 -0.15
C ALA A 372 -36.62 31.73 0.43
N SER A 373 -37.07 31.64 1.69
CA SER A 373 -37.23 30.42 2.51
C SER A 373 -38.63 29.73 2.39
N PRO A 374 -39.01 28.73 3.23
CA PRO A 374 -39.31 27.37 2.79
C PRO A 374 -40.80 27.00 2.86
N ARG A 375 -41.23 25.95 2.14
CA ARG A 375 -42.57 25.36 2.34
C ARG A 375 -42.57 23.82 2.24
N ALA A 376 -43.06 23.23 3.33
CA ALA A 376 -43.69 21.93 3.57
C ALA A 376 -43.42 20.73 2.63
N ALA A 377 -43.02 19.61 3.23
CA ALA A 377 -42.92 18.28 2.63
C ALA A 377 -44.30 17.62 2.37
N PRO A 378 -44.44 16.80 1.32
CA PRO A 378 -45.48 15.78 1.24
C PRO A 378 -44.93 14.35 1.41
N ALA A 379 -45.84 13.47 1.81
CA ALA A 379 -45.64 12.10 2.25
C ALA A 379 -45.08 11.14 1.18
N ILE A 380 -44.28 10.17 1.64
CA ILE A 380 -43.69 9.10 0.82
C ILE A 380 -44.79 8.09 0.46
N GLN A 381 -45.19 8.11 -0.81
CA GLN A 381 -45.96 7.03 -1.44
C GLN A 381 -44.97 5.93 -1.85
N ARG A 382 -45.15 4.71 -1.32
CA ARG A 382 -44.26 3.58 -1.62
C ARG A 382 -44.40 3.16 -3.09
N ASP A 383 -43.26 3.12 -3.76
CA ASP A 383 -43.10 2.83 -5.18
C ASP A 383 -43.57 1.39 -5.53
N PRO A 384 -44.47 1.20 -6.51
CA PRO A 384 -44.98 -0.11 -6.96
C PRO A 384 -43.90 -1.04 -7.55
N ASP A 385 -42.69 -0.56 -7.83
CA ASP A 385 -41.60 -1.42 -8.32
C ASP A 385 -40.92 -2.24 -7.22
N VAL A 386 -41.05 -1.86 -5.94
CA VAL A 386 -40.58 -2.66 -4.80
C VAL A 386 -41.41 -3.94 -4.62
N ALA A 387 -42.70 -3.89 -4.94
CA ALA A 387 -43.59 -5.06 -4.85
C ALA A 387 -43.31 -6.10 -5.95
N ARG A 388 -42.87 -5.66 -7.15
CA ARG A 388 -42.47 -6.57 -8.24
C ARG A 388 -41.17 -7.32 -7.94
N ILE A 389 -40.22 -6.68 -7.28
CA ILE A 389 -38.92 -7.29 -6.95
C ILE A 389 -39.07 -8.36 -5.87
N ILE A 390 -39.98 -8.16 -4.90
CA ILE A 390 -40.30 -9.18 -3.88
C ILE A 390 -40.98 -10.41 -4.53
N ALA A 391 -41.86 -10.21 -5.52
CA ALA A 391 -42.48 -11.31 -6.27
C ALA A 391 -41.47 -12.07 -7.17
N ALA A 392 -40.44 -11.39 -7.68
CA ALA A 392 -39.38 -12.00 -8.47
C ALA A 392 -38.37 -12.83 -7.63
N LEU A 393 -38.22 -12.52 -6.34
CA LEU A 393 -37.34 -13.25 -5.42
C LEU A 393 -37.97 -14.52 -4.83
N GLN A 394 -39.30 -14.68 -4.91
CA GLN A 394 -40.02 -15.82 -4.32
C GLN A 394 -40.44 -16.90 -5.32
N GLY A 395 -40.10 -16.77 -6.60
CA GLY A 395 -40.43 -17.79 -7.59
C GLY A 395 -39.50 -17.79 -8.78
N ARG A 396 -38.57 -18.76 -8.81
CA ARG A 396 -38.26 -19.57 -10.01
C ARG A 396 -37.18 -20.61 -9.74
N GLY A 397 -37.62 -21.85 -9.57
CA GLY A 397 -36.92 -23.00 -10.12
C GLY A 397 -37.18 -23.11 -11.62
N SER A 398 -36.13 -23.54 -12.35
CA SER A 398 -36.11 -24.24 -13.64
C SER A 398 -37.06 -23.80 -14.77
N ALA A 399 -36.49 -23.22 -15.84
CA ALA A 399 -36.74 -23.59 -17.25
C ALA A 399 -35.86 -22.74 -18.20
N THR A 400 -35.07 -23.40 -19.04
CA THR A 400 -34.24 -22.79 -20.10
C THR A 400 -35.02 -22.76 -21.43
N PRO A 401 -35.05 -21.64 -22.18
CA PRO A 401 -35.40 -21.65 -23.59
C PRO A 401 -34.18 -21.56 -24.52
N ALA A 402 -34.32 -22.24 -25.65
CA ALA A 402 -33.32 -22.55 -26.67
C ALA A 402 -32.83 -21.36 -27.51
N ARG A 403 -31.64 -21.53 -28.10
CA ARG A 403 -30.98 -20.62 -29.06
C ARG A 403 -31.13 -21.14 -30.49
N PRO A 404 -31.38 -20.30 -31.52
CA PRO A 404 -31.40 -20.74 -32.91
C PRO A 404 -29.99 -20.81 -33.52
N ALA A 405 -29.88 -21.69 -34.52
CA ALA A 405 -28.66 -22.16 -35.16
C ALA A 405 -28.14 -21.26 -36.29
N VAL A 406 -26.83 -21.34 -36.56
CA VAL A 406 -26.19 -20.95 -37.82
C VAL A 406 -25.30 -22.11 -38.28
N ALA A 407 -25.41 -22.44 -39.57
CA ALA A 407 -24.89 -23.65 -40.20
C ALA A 407 -23.46 -23.50 -40.77
N ALA A 408 -22.74 -24.63 -40.83
CA ALA A 408 -21.63 -24.90 -41.75
C ALA A 408 -21.58 -26.41 -42.08
N PRO A 409 -21.01 -26.86 -43.22
CA PRO A 409 -21.44 -28.09 -43.90
C PRO A 409 -20.57 -29.36 -43.66
N ALA A 410 -21.25 -30.48 -43.95
CA ALA A 410 -20.87 -31.87 -44.32
C ALA A 410 -19.41 -32.21 -44.71
N ALA A 411 -18.89 -33.44 -44.63
CA ALA A 411 -19.31 -34.75 -44.09
C ALA A 411 -18.12 -35.73 -44.25
N ALA A 412 -18.01 -36.74 -43.37
CA ALA A 412 -17.51 -38.09 -43.68
C ALA A 412 -17.79 -39.06 -42.50
N THR A 413 -18.29 -40.25 -42.80
CA THR A 413 -18.58 -41.40 -41.91
C THR A 413 -18.05 -42.67 -42.62
N PRO A 414 -18.07 -43.90 -42.05
CA PRO A 414 -18.21 -44.36 -40.66
C PRO A 414 -17.17 -45.47 -40.28
N VAL A 415 -17.21 -45.99 -39.03
CA VAL A 415 -17.29 -47.44 -38.68
C VAL A 415 -17.64 -47.54 -37.17
N ALA A 416 -18.49 -48.52 -36.81
CA ALA A 416 -19.08 -48.75 -35.49
C ALA A 416 -18.52 -50.01 -34.79
N THR A 417 -18.47 -49.99 -33.45
CA THR A 417 -18.63 -51.20 -32.58
C THR A 417 -19.04 -50.82 -31.16
N ALA A 418 -19.69 -51.76 -30.46
CA ALA A 418 -20.73 -51.57 -29.43
C ALA A 418 -20.29 -51.56 -27.94
N ALA A 419 -21.26 -51.22 -27.08
CA ALA A 419 -21.24 -50.87 -25.64
C ALA A 419 -21.10 -52.05 -24.63
N PRO A 420 -21.13 -51.81 -23.28
CA PRO A 420 -22.43 -51.66 -22.56
C PRO A 420 -22.50 -50.71 -21.33
N ALA A 421 -23.72 -50.19 -21.14
CA ALA A 421 -24.54 -49.87 -19.94
C ALA A 421 -23.99 -49.28 -18.61
N ALA A 422 -24.68 -48.22 -18.13
CA ALA A 422 -24.65 -47.65 -16.78
C ALA A 422 -26.08 -47.56 -16.16
N PRO A 423 -26.27 -47.67 -14.83
CA PRO A 423 -27.57 -47.50 -14.15
C PRO A 423 -27.73 -46.13 -13.44
N PRO A 424 -28.94 -45.78 -12.92
CA PRO A 424 -29.36 -44.39 -12.67
C PRO A 424 -29.15 -43.87 -11.25
N ALA A 425 -29.28 -42.54 -11.10
CA ALA A 425 -29.09 -41.75 -9.89
C ALA A 425 -30.24 -41.85 -8.87
N SER A 426 -29.89 -41.88 -7.58
CA SER A 426 -30.81 -41.87 -6.42
C SER A 426 -30.60 -40.66 -5.50
N ARG A 427 -31.71 -40.26 -4.87
CA ARG A 427 -32.04 -39.07 -4.07
C ARG A 427 -31.33 -39.01 -2.68
N PRO A 428 -31.08 -37.83 -2.08
CA PRO A 428 -30.42 -37.71 -0.78
C PRO A 428 -31.36 -37.98 0.42
N ALA A 429 -30.79 -38.62 1.45
CA ALA A 429 -31.43 -39.12 2.67
C ALA A 429 -31.52 -38.07 3.80
N ALA A 430 -32.52 -38.25 4.68
CA ALA A 430 -32.83 -37.46 5.86
C ALA A 430 -31.93 -37.80 7.07
N PRO A 431 -31.80 -36.88 8.06
CA PRO A 431 -30.98 -37.11 9.26
C PRO A 431 -31.66 -38.02 10.30
N ASP A 432 -30.79 -38.65 11.09
CA ASP A 432 -31.00 -39.75 12.04
C ASP A 432 -31.97 -39.45 13.21
N PRO A 433 -32.98 -40.31 13.48
CA PRO A 433 -33.96 -40.13 14.56
C PRO A 433 -33.44 -40.40 15.98
N GLU A 434 -32.20 -40.84 16.20
CA GLU A 434 -31.70 -41.18 17.55
C GLU A 434 -31.17 -39.95 18.35
N VAL A 435 -30.94 -38.82 17.68
CA VAL A 435 -30.46 -37.57 18.32
C VAL A 435 -31.63 -36.70 18.83
N ALA A 436 -32.83 -36.89 18.30
CA ALA A 436 -34.03 -36.15 18.71
C ALA A 436 -34.64 -36.63 20.04
N ALA A 437 -34.30 -37.85 20.49
CA ALA A 437 -34.84 -38.45 21.71
C ALA A 437 -34.12 -38.01 23.00
N ILE A 438 -32.87 -37.54 22.91
CA ILE A 438 -32.05 -37.16 24.10
C ILE A 438 -32.36 -35.72 24.56
N ILE A 439 -32.80 -34.85 23.66
CA ILE A 439 -33.15 -33.45 23.96
C ILE A 439 -34.54 -33.33 24.64
N ALA A 440 -35.37 -34.37 24.55
CA ALA A 440 -36.71 -34.41 25.15
C ALA A 440 -36.73 -34.86 26.64
N ALA A 441 -35.60 -35.26 27.22
CA ALA A 441 -35.57 -35.94 28.53
C ALA A 441 -35.18 -35.05 29.75
N LEU A 442 -34.95 -33.75 29.60
CA LEU A 442 -34.48 -32.90 30.72
C LEU A 442 -35.28 -31.59 30.96
N GLY A 443 -36.56 -31.57 30.56
CA GLY A 443 -37.48 -30.47 30.91
C GLY A 443 -38.24 -30.72 32.23
N GLY A 444 -38.02 -29.88 33.24
CA GLY A 444 -38.82 -29.83 34.48
C GLY A 444 -39.06 -28.39 34.96
N LYS A 445 -40.33 -28.02 35.17
CA LYS A 445 -40.87 -26.68 35.52
C LYS A 445 -40.76 -26.34 37.02
N ALA A 446 -40.78 -25.02 37.30
CA ALA A 446 -40.81 -24.31 38.59
C ALA A 446 -42.07 -24.54 39.47
N PRO A 447 -42.12 -24.04 40.74
CA PRO A 447 -42.75 -22.71 41.00
C PRO A 447 -42.31 -21.88 42.26
N ALA A 448 -42.63 -20.57 42.19
CA ALA A 448 -43.09 -19.60 43.23
C ALA A 448 -42.25 -19.11 44.45
N ARG A 449 -42.48 -17.81 44.78
CA ARG A 449 -41.83 -16.85 45.73
C ARG A 449 -42.60 -16.77 47.09
N PRO A 450 -42.09 -16.15 48.19
CA PRO A 450 -42.32 -14.69 48.46
C PRO A 450 -41.19 -13.94 49.24
N ALA A 451 -41.46 -12.65 49.57
CA ALA A 451 -40.65 -11.48 49.95
C ALA A 451 -39.83 -11.46 51.28
N ALA A 452 -38.80 -10.56 51.36
CA ALA A 452 -38.58 -9.51 52.41
C ALA A 452 -37.21 -8.77 52.30
N SER A 453 -37.12 -7.56 52.85
CA SER A 453 -35.91 -6.72 53.20
C SER A 453 -36.16 -6.12 54.60
N PRO A 454 -35.23 -5.44 55.35
CA PRO A 454 -33.89 -4.87 55.03
C PRO A 454 -32.75 -4.99 56.10
N ALA A 455 -31.49 -4.60 55.72
CA ALA A 455 -30.33 -3.94 56.43
C ALA A 455 -29.85 -4.35 57.88
N PRO A 456 -28.62 -4.00 58.41
CA PRO A 456 -27.61 -2.99 57.99
C PRO A 456 -26.09 -3.39 58.06
N THR A 457 -25.24 -2.41 57.73
CA THR A 457 -23.75 -2.30 57.62
C THR A 457 -22.95 -2.37 58.95
N PRO A 458 -21.59 -2.52 58.93
CA PRO A 458 -20.63 -1.37 58.95
C PRO A 458 -19.36 -1.57 58.05
N ALA A 459 -18.86 -0.55 57.33
CA ALA A 459 -17.68 0.36 57.61
C ALA A 459 -16.39 -0.38 58.08
N ALA A 460 -15.15 -0.19 57.61
CA ALA A 460 -14.37 0.81 56.83
C ALA A 460 -13.23 0.05 56.08
N SER A 461 -12.41 0.51 55.14
CA SER A 461 -11.49 1.67 55.03
C SER A 461 -10.95 1.62 53.59
N GLY A 462 -10.88 2.69 52.79
CA GLY A 462 -9.73 3.59 52.77
C GLY A 462 -8.59 3.04 51.90
N ASP A 463 -8.61 3.27 50.58
CA ASP A 463 -7.39 3.50 49.80
C ASP A 463 -7.69 4.14 48.43
N VAL A 464 -7.02 5.26 48.17
CA VAL A 464 -7.07 6.04 46.94
C VAL A 464 -5.99 5.48 46.00
N SER A 465 -6.40 4.88 44.89
CA SER A 465 -5.51 4.57 43.75
C SER A 465 -5.86 5.48 42.56
N PRO A 466 -4.85 5.94 41.80
CA PRO A 466 -5.06 6.90 40.72
C PRO A 466 -5.84 6.25 39.56
N ALA A 467 -6.71 7.05 38.96
CA ALA A 467 -7.60 6.66 37.88
C ALA A 467 -6.84 6.02 36.70
N ALA A 468 -7.23 4.79 36.36
CA ALA A 468 -6.93 4.17 35.08
C ALA A 468 -7.65 4.94 33.95
N PRO A 469 -7.05 5.11 32.77
CA PRO A 469 -7.76 5.65 31.62
C PRO A 469 -8.90 4.70 31.25
N THR A 470 -10.07 5.28 31.02
CA THR A 470 -11.33 4.58 30.81
C THR A 470 -11.31 3.84 29.47
N ALA A 471 -11.05 2.53 29.50
CA ALA A 471 -11.31 1.64 28.36
C ALA A 471 -12.84 1.45 28.23
N MET A 472 -13.51 2.35 27.50
CA MET A 472 -14.90 2.14 27.06
C MET A 472 -14.94 1.72 25.59
N GLY A 473 -14.41 0.54 25.30
CA GLY A 473 -14.64 -0.16 24.04
C GLY A 473 -15.82 -1.11 24.20
N GLY A 474 -17.05 -0.68 23.88
CA GLY A 474 -18.17 -1.62 23.81
C GLY A 474 -17.90 -2.70 22.77
N ALA A 475 -18.31 -3.95 23.03
CA ALA A 475 -18.14 -5.07 22.10
C ALA A 475 -18.53 -4.68 20.66
N GLY A 476 -17.69 -5.07 19.69
CA GLY A 476 -17.95 -4.85 18.28
C GLY A 476 -19.23 -5.57 17.81
N GLN A 477 -19.68 -5.24 16.61
CA GLN A 477 -20.79 -5.92 15.95
C GLN A 477 -20.25 -6.83 14.86
N ALA A 478 -20.55 -8.12 14.92
CA ALA A 478 -20.13 -9.07 13.89
C ALA A 478 -20.72 -8.67 12.52
N THR A 479 -19.86 -8.55 11.52
CA THR A 479 -20.25 -8.07 10.18
C THR A 479 -20.64 -9.20 9.23
N GLY A 480 -20.22 -10.43 9.53
CA GLY A 480 -20.42 -11.60 8.66
C GLY A 480 -19.38 -11.72 7.53
N ILE A 481 -18.38 -10.85 7.48
CA ILE A 481 -17.29 -10.90 6.50
C ILE A 481 -16.40 -12.14 6.81
N PRO A 482 -16.21 -13.06 5.85
CA PRO A 482 -15.50 -14.32 6.09
C PRO A 482 -13.97 -14.20 6.07
N ASP A 483 -13.42 -13.10 5.55
CA ASP A 483 -11.99 -12.86 5.46
C ASP A 483 -11.35 -12.66 6.86
N PRO A 484 -10.41 -13.53 7.31
CA PRO A 484 -9.82 -13.42 8.64
C PRO A 484 -8.80 -12.28 8.75
N SER A 485 -8.33 -11.72 7.63
CA SER A 485 -7.40 -10.58 7.63
C SER A 485 -8.05 -9.33 8.20
N TYR A 486 -7.32 -8.56 9.01
CA TYR A 486 -7.76 -7.30 9.58
C TYR A 486 -6.63 -6.28 9.56
N VAL A 487 -6.92 -5.06 9.10
CA VAL A 487 -5.98 -3.94 9.05
C VAL A 487 -6.34 -2.92 10.12
N PHE A 488 -5.30 -2.52 10.88
CA PHE A 488 -5.29 -1.44 11.84
C PHE A 488 -4.68 -0.19 11.21
N PHE A 489 -5.10 0.98 11.68
CA PHE A 489 -4.73 2.25 11.09
C PHE A 489 -3.93 3.13 12.03
N ARG A 490 -3.40 4.22 11.48
CA ARG A 490 -2.90 5.37 12.21
C ARG A 490 -3.40 6.64 11.55
N LEU A 491 -3.55 7.70 12.33
CA LEU A 491 -3.84 9.02 11.79
C LEU A 491 -2.59 9.57 11.10
N ILE A 492 -2.81 10.24 9.96
CA ILE A 492 -1.78 11.02 9.26
C ILE A 492 -2.31 12.43 9.02
N PRO A 493 -1.43 13.44 8.89
CA PRO A 493 -1.83 14.77 8.49
C PRO A 493 -2.62 14.71 7.17
N ASP A 494 -3.73 15.45 7.10
CA ASP A 494 -4.39 15.66 5.81
C ASP A 494 -3.56 16.63 4.96
N GLY A 495 -3.65 16.48 3.65
CA GLY A 495 -2.87 17.29 2.71
C GLY A 495 -3.19 16.97 1.26
N PRO A 496 -2.67 17.78 0.32
CA PRO A 496 -2.91 17.60 -1.11
C PRO A 496 -2.18 16.38 -1.69
N GLN A 497 -1.19 15.85 -0.97
CA GLN A 497 -0.41 14.68 -1.37
C GLN A 497 -1.25 13.39 -1.23
N GLY A 498 -0.89 12.32 -1.95
CA GLY A 498 -1.51 11.00 -1.73
C GLY A 498 -1.20 10.40 -0.35
N PRO A 499 -1.84 9.29 0.01
CA PRO A 499 -1.61 8.64 1.29
C PRO A 499 -0.17 8.11 1.38
N LEU A 500 0.32 7.87 2.60
CA LEU A 500 1.64 7.27 2.79
C LEU A 500 1.61 5.79 2.41
N GLY A 501 2.37 5.41 1.39
CA GLY A 501 2.56 4.00 1.02
C GLY A 501 3.50 3.27 1.97
N ALA A 502 3.69 1.97 1.74
CA ALA A 502 4.57 1.09 2.51
C ALA A 502 6.05 1.55 2.56
N LEU A 503 6.52 2.33 1.59
CA LEU A 503 7.85 2.96 1.58
C LEU A 503 7.96 4.13 2.59
N GLY A 504 6.84 4.61 3.13
CA GLY A 504 6.80 5.77 4.04
C GLY A 504 6.74 7.11 3.33
N VAL A 505 6.51 7.14 2.01
CA VAL A 505 6.38 8.35 1.20
C VAL A 505 4.96 8.49 0.66
N PRO A 506 4.46 9.73 0.45
CA PRO A 506 3.21 9.97 -0.26
C PRO A 506 3.14 9.31 -1.64
N LEU A 507 2.01 8.70 -1.94
CA LEU A 507 1.73 8.11 -3.25
C LEU A 507 1.32 9.18 -4.27
N THR A 508 1.71 8.97 -5.52
CA THR A 508 1.42 9.83 -6.67
C THR A 508 0.45 9.11 -7.60
N ALA A 509 -0.73 9.69 -7.79
CA ALA A 509 -1.75 9.14 -8.67
C ALA A 509 -1.18 8.91 -10.09
N GLY A 510 -1.33 7.70 -10.60
CA GLY A 510 -0.86 7.30 -11.91
C GLY A 510 0.66 7.11 -12.06
N ARG A 511 1.41 7.21 -10.96
CA ARG A 511 2.87 7.00 -10.93
C ARG A 511 3.33 6.08 -9.80
N SER A 512 2.49 5.77 -8.83
CA SER A 512 2.80 4.80 -7.77
C SER A 512 2.12 3.45 -8.02
N ILE A 513 2.82 2.38 -7.67
CA ILE A 513 2.29 1.02 -7.68
C ILE A 513 2.56 0.31 -6.36
N ALA A 514 1.64 -0.56 -5.96
CA ALA A 514 1.88 -1.56 -4.94
C ALA A 514 2.47 -2.82 -5.59
N VAL A 515 3.51 -3.40 -5.01
CA VAL A 515 4.25 -4.54 -5.60
C VAL A 515 4.57 -5.62 -4.57
N ASP A 516 5.06 -6.78 -5.04
CA ASP A 516 5.71 -7.76 -4.18
C ASP A 516 7.18 -7.35 -3.94
N PRO A 517 7.57 -7.01 -2.70
CA PRO A 517 8.91 -6.48 -2.43
C PRO A 517 10.03 -7.52 -2.58
N ARG A 518 9.70 -8.81 -2.70
CA ARG A 518 10.67 -9.88 -2.96
C ARG A 518 11.21 -9.82 -4.39
N THR A 519 10.38 -9.41 -5.35
CA THR A 519 10.73 -9.29 -6.76
C THR A 519 10.95 -7.85 -7.19
N THR A 520 10.38 -6.88 -6.47
CA THR A 520 10.42 -5.46 -6.82
C THR A 520 10.74 -4.62 -5.57
N PRO A 521 12.01 -4.25 -5.34
CA PRO A 521 12.38 -3.48 -4.15
C PRO A 521 11.63 -2.15 -4.05
N LEU A 522 11.17 -1.80 -2.85
CA LEU A 522 10.39 -0.58 -2.67
C LEU A 522 11.21 0.68 -2.97
N GLY A 523 10.57 1.62 -3.65
CA GLY A 523 11.09 2.91 -4.11
C GLY A 523 11.72 2.87 -5.51
N TYR A 524 11.96 1.68 -6.07
CA TYR A 524 12.63 1.53 -7.35
C TYR A 524 11.70 1.92 -8.52
N PRO A 525 12.25 2.45 -9.62
CA PRO A 525 11.48 2.71 -10.83
C PRO A 525 11.11 1.40 -11.53
N VAL A 526 9.87 1.34 -12.00
CA VAL A 526 9.29 0.19 -12.70
C VAL A 526 8.54 0.70 -13.92
N PHE A 527 8.93 0.30 -15.11
CA PHE A 527 8.15 0.57 -16.30
C PHE A 527 7.00 -0.45 -16.38
N VAL A 528 5.79 0.01 -16.61
CA VAL A 528 4.59 -0.83 -16.69
C VAL A 528 3.92 -0.60 -18.05
N SER A 529 3.61 -1.71 -18.74
CA SER A 529 2.82 -1.73 -19.98
C SER A 529 1.59 -2.60 -19.75
N THR A 530 0.40 -2.01 -19.83
CA THR A 530 -0.87 -2.71 -19.55
C THR A 530 -2.06 -2.02 -20.24
N GLY A 531 -3.25 -2.60 -20.15
CA GLY A 531 -4.50 -1.97 -20.59
C GLY A 531 -4.92 -0.80 -19.69
N ASP A 532 -5.73 0.11 -20.22
CA ASP A 532 -6.45 1.09 -19.39
C ASP A 532 -7.92 0.63 -19.25
N PRO A 533 -8.51 0.65 -18.04
CA PRO A 533 -9.92 0.32 -17.87
C PRO A 533 -10.87 1.29 -18.60
N SER A 534 -10.38 2.44 -19.08
CA SER A 534 -11.07 3.33 -20.00
C SER A 534 -10.86 2.89 -21.46
N PRO A 535 -11.94 2.56 -22.20
CA PRO A 535 -11.82 2.09 -23.59
C PRO A 535 -11.26 3.15 -24.55
N THR A 536 -11.19 4.42 -24.14
CA THR A 536 -10.69 5.53 -24.95
C THR A 536 -9.17 5.72 -24.90
N VAL A 537 -8.50 5.22 -23.85
CA VAL A 537 -7.04 5.38 -23.67
C VAL A 537 -6.29 4.19 -24.30
N GLY A 538 -6.89 3.00 -24.26
CA GLY A 538 -6.38 1.79 -24.92
C GLY A 538 -5.24 1.11 -24.16
N THR A 539 -4.14 1.82 -23.90
CA THR A 539 -2.98 1.26 -23.17
C THR A 539 -2.31 2.27 -22.25
N VAL A 540 -1.75 1.77 -21.15
CA VAL A 540 -0.92 2.52 -20.20
C VAL A 540 0.51 2.01 -20.33
N ASN A 541 1.40 2.88 -20.82
CA ASN A 541 2.85 2.63 -20.92
C ASN A 541 3.58 3.73 -20.15
N ARG A 542 4.00 3.44 -18.91
CA ARG A 542 4.49 4.49 -18.00
C ARG A 542 5.61 4.01 -17.11
N LEU A 543 6.58 4.90 -16.85
CA LEU A 543 7.51 4.74 -15.73
C LEU A 543 6.80 5.08 -14.41
N MET A 544 6.71 4.09 -13.54
CA MET A 544 6.08 4.14 -12.23
C MET A 544 7.09 3.82 -11.12
N PHE A 545 6.66 3.89 -9.87
CA PHE A 545 7.53 3.70 -8.71
C PHE A 545 6.88 2.76 -7.69
N ALA A 546 7.64 1.77 -7.25
CA ALA A 546 7.25 0.78 -6.25
C ALA A 546 7.15 1.36 -4.84
N GLN A 547 6.21 2.27 -4.61
CA GLN A 547 6.11 3.03 -3.34
C GLN A 547 5.21 2.36 -2.31
N ASP A 548 4.51 1.28 -2.70
CA ASP A 548 3.59 0.58 -1.82
C ASP A 548 3.69 -0.95 -1.94
N THR A 549 3.00 -1.67 -1.07
CA THR A 549 2.82 -3.12 -1.13
C THR A 549 1.51 -3.52 -0.47
N GLY A 550 1.05 -4.74 -0.71
CA GLY A 550 -0.18 -5.26 -0.09
C GLY A 550 -0.11 -6.75 0.14
N GLY A 551 -0.88 -7.24 1.12
CA GLY A 551 -0.93 -8.66 1.46
C GLY A 551 -1.36 -9.57 0.30
N ALA A 552 -2.18 -9.04 -0.62
CA ALA A 552 -2.67 -9.70 -1.82
C ALA A 552 -1.75 -9.54 -3.04
N ILE A 553 -0.74 -8.67 -2.96
CA ILE A 553 0.13 -8.34 -4.09
C ILE A 553 1.33 -9.28 -4.06
N ARG A 554 1.19 -10.42 -4.76
CA ARG A 554 2.14 -11.52 -4.77
C ARG A 554 2.53 -11.89 -6.20
N GLY A 555 3.83 -12.07 -6.43
CA GLY A 555 4.37 -12.54 -7.70
C GLY A 555 5.29 -11.55 -8.40
N THR A 556 5.83 -11.96 -9.54
CA THR A 556 6.84 -11.19 -10.28
C THR A 556 6.21 -10.08 -11.10
N VAL A 557 5.33 -10.45 -12.03
CA VAL A 557 4.59 -9.50 -12.86
C VAL A 557 3.23 -9.24 -12.23
N ARG A 558 3.25 -8.61 -11.04
CA ARG A 558 2.05 -8.28 -10.27
C ARG A 558 2.19 -6.89 -9.68
N ALA A 559 1.27 -6.00 -10.04
CA ALA A 559 1.20 -4.67 -9.45
C ALA A 559 -0.23 -4.19 -9.25
N ASP A 560 -0.43 -3.36 -8.23
CA ASP A 560 -1.67 -2.59 -8.05
C ASP A 560 -1.41 -1.13 -8.40
N TYR A 561 -2.18 -0.58 -9.33
CA TYR A 561 -2.03 0.76 -9.88
C TYR A 561 -2.76 1.77 -9.01
N PHE A 562 -2.07 2.79 -8.50
CA PHE A 562 -2.70 3.82 -7.68
C PHE A 562 -3.41 4.87 -8.55
N TRP A 563 -4.74 4.88 -8.54
CA TRP A 563 -5.56 5.80 -9.35
C TRP A 563 -5.78 7.18 -8.71
N GLY A 564 -5.33 7.38 -7.47
CA GLY A 564 -5.56 8.60 -6.70
C GLY A 564 -6.75 8.48 -5.74
N PHE A 565 -7.48 9.58 -5.57
CA PHE A 565 -8.55 9.70 -4.58
C PHE A 565 -9.88 10.09 -5.23
N GLY A 566 -10.98 9.76 -4.53
CA GLY A 566 -12.33 10.15 -4.92
C GLY A 566 -13.05 9.17 -5.87
N PRO A 567 -14.31 9.45 -6.22
CA PRO A 567 -15.18 8.48 -6.88
C PRO A 567 -14.68 8.02 -8.26
N SER A 568 -14.10 8.91 -9.06
CA SER A 568 -13.57 8.56 -10.39
C SER A 568 -12.34 7.67 -10.31
N ALA A 569 -11.50 7.84 -9.28
CA ALA A 569 -10.39 6.92 -9.01
C ALA A 569 -10.93 5.55 -8.58
N GLY A 570 -11.92 5.50 -7.69
CA GLY A 570 -12.56 4.25 -7.26
C GLY A 570 -13.24 3.49 -8.39
N ASP A 571 -13.93 4.20 -9.29
CA ASP A 571 -14.56 3.62 -10.48
C ASP A 571 -13.52 3.00 -11.43
N ARG A 572 -12.37 3.66 -11.63
CA ARG A 572 -11.28 3.11 -12.47
C ARG A 572 -10.59 1.93 -11.79
N ALA A 573 -10.24 2.07 -10.51
CA ALA A 573 -9.60 1.05 -9.72
C ALA A 573 -10.40 -0.26 -9.70
N SER A 574 -11.70 -0.17 -9.42
CA SER A 574 -12.59 -1.35 -9.32
C SER A 574 -12.80 -2.11 -10.64
N ARG A 575 -12.59 -1.46 -11.79
CA ARG A 575 -12.69 -2.11 -13.11
C ARG A 575 -11.37 -2.66 -13.61
N MET A 576 -10.25 -2.24 -13.04
CA MET A 576 -8.93 -2.59 -13.55
C MET A 576 -8.56 -4.03 -13.15
N LYS A 577 -8.47 -4.90 -14.16
CA LYS A 577 -7.90 -6.25 -14.04
C LYS A 577 -7.29 -6.62 -15.39
N GLU A 578 -6.15 -6.01 -15.66
CA GLU A 578 -5.54 -6.03 -16.98
C GLU A 578 -4.34 -6.97 -16.99
N THR A 579 -4.12 -7.61 -18.15
CA THR A 579 -2.82 -8.23 -18.42
C THR A 579 -1.79 -7.13 -18.59
N GLY A 580 -0.59 -7.32 -18.06
CA GLY A 580 0.49 -6.36 -18.22
C GLY A 580 1.86 -6.99 -18.13
N ARG A 581 2.86 -6.21 -18.53
CA ARG A 581 4.29 -6.52 -18.45
C ARG A 581 4.99 -5.45 -17.64
N MET A 582 6.07 -5.84 -16.96
CA MET A 582 6.83 -4.98 -16.05
C MET A 582 8.32 -5.06 -16.35
N TRP A 583 9.00 -3.92 -16.26
CA TRP A 583 10.45 -3.84 -16.32
C TRP A 583 10.98 -3.11 -15.09
N LEU A 584 11.93 -3.72 -14.39
CA LEU A 584 12.57 -3.12 -13.23
C LEU A 584 13.79 -2.31 -13.69
N LEU A 585 13.89 -1.05 -13.25
CA LEU A 585 15.07 -0.24 -13.47
C LEU A 585 15.97 -0.32 -12.24
N LEU A 586 17.17 -0.87 -12.41
CA LEU A 586 18.18 -0.96 -11.36
C LEU A 586 19.30 0.05 -11.60
N PRO A 587 19.78 0.75 -10.57
CA PRO A 587 20.98 1.57 -10.71
C PRO A 587 22.16 0.76 -11.27
N ARG A 588 22.94 1.35 -12.17
CA ARG A 588 24.09 0.66 -12.78
C ARG A 588 25.14 0.23 -11.75
N ASP A 589 25.35 1.05 -10.73
CA ASP A 589 26.36 0.79 -9.68
C ASP A 589 25.82 -0.08 -8.54
N LEU A 590 24.59 -0.61 -8.65
CA LEU A 590 23.99 -1.44 -7.62
C LEU A 590 24.47 -2.88 -7.72
N GLN A 591 25.15 -3.35 -6.66
CA GLN A 591 25.44 -4.77 -6.47
C GLN A 591 24.17 -5.47 -5.96
N THR A 592 23.60 -6.38 -6.74
CA THR A 592 22.43 -7.16 -6.30
C THR A 592 22.84 -8.49 -5.68
N SER A 593 22.14 -8.90 -4.62
CA SER A 593 22.40 -10.19 -3.96
C SER A 593 22.10 -11.37 -4.89
N ALA A 594 21.10 -11.22 -5.76
CA ALA A 594 20.76 -12.20 -6.78
C ALA A 594 21.89 -12.39 -7.82
N MET A 595 22.56 -11.31 -8.25
CA MET A 595 23.76 -11.40 -9.11
C MET A 595 24.93 -12.07 -8.38
N THR A 596 25.11 -11.80 -7.09
CA THR A 596 26.21 -12.40 -6.31
C THR A 596 26.00 -13.90 -6.07
N ALA A 597 24.75 -14.34 -5.87
CA ALA A 597 24.40 -15.75 -5.70
C ALA A 597 24.73 -16.59 -6.94
N ALA A 598 24.58 -16.03 -8.13
CA ALA A 598 24.96 -16.68 -9.39
C ALA A 598 26.49 -16.84 -9.56
N VAL A 599 27.30 -16.07 -8.83
CA VAL A 599 28.77 -16.03 -8.94
C VAL A 599 29.47 -17.04 -7.98
N ARG A 600 28.74 -17.78 -7.12
CA ARG A 600 29.36 -18.84 -6.30
C ARG A 600 29.87 -19.98 -7.20
N THR A 601 31.19 -19.99 -7.37
CA THR A 601 31.93 -20.92 -8.23
C THR A 601 31.85 -22.37 -7.72
N ARG A 602 32.00 -23.29 -8.67
CA ARG A 602 31.88 -24.76 -8.65
C ARG A 602 32.66 -25.55 -7.57
N SER A 603 33.15 -24.96 -6.48
CA SER A 603 34.05 -25.63 -5.52
C SER A 603 33.41 -26.15 -4.23
N LEU A 604 32.12 -25.93 -3.97
CA LEU A 604 31.40 -26.53 -2.84
C LEU A 604 30.02 -27.02 -3.32
N GLY A 605 29.91 -28.32 -3.59
CA GLY A 605 28.81 -28.98 -4.29
C GLY A 605 27.46 -29.03 -3.56
N GLY A 606 26.89 -27.88 -3.20
CA GLY A 606 25.48 -27.73 -2.86
C GLY A 606 24.71 -27.02 -3.98
N PRO A 607 23.39 -27.22 -4.11
CA PRO A 607 22.57 -26.43 -5.03
C PRO A 607 22.70 -24.94 -4.68
N ALA A 608 22.88 -24.08 -5.68
CA ALA A 608 22.90 -22.64 -5.48
C ALA A 608 21.55 -22.19 -4.88
N VAL A 609 21.56 -21.75 -3.63
CA VAL A 609 20.38 -21.18 -2.97
C VAL A 609 20.14 -19.81 -3.60
N LEU A 610 19.07 -19.68 -4.38
CA LEU A 610 18.67 -18.41 -4.98
C LEU A 610 18.20 -17.45 -3.87
N ALA A 611 18.62 -16.20 -3.97
CA ALA A 611 18.17 -15.12 -3.09
C ALA A 611 16.64 -14.98 -3.16
N GLU A 612 16.00 -14.61 -2.05
CA GLU A 612 14.56 -14.33 -2.04
C GLU A 612 14.26 -12.90 -2.51
N CYS A 613 15.13 -11.95 -2.18
CA CYS A 613 15.02 -10.54 -2.49
C CYS A 613 15.97 -10.17 -3.64
N VAL A 614 15.53 -9.27 -4.52
CA VAL A 614 16.45 -8.65 -5.51
C VAL A 614 17.52 -7.83 -4.78
N VAL A 615 17.09 -7.05 -3.78
CA VAL A 615 17.94 -6.25 -2.89
C VAL A 615 17.46 -6.48 -1.46
N PRO A 616 18.27 -7.12 -0.60
CA PRO A 616 17.95 -7.25 0.82
C PRO A 616 17.82 -5.89 1.48
N ASP A 617 16.77 -5.73 2.28
CA ASP A 617 16.47 -4.50 3.00
C ASP A 617 15.84 -4.88 4.35
N PRO A 618 16.44 -4.49 5.49
CA PRO A 618 15.93 -4.84 6.81
C PRO A 618 14.50 -4.35 7.06
N ASP A 619 14.06 -3.31 6.35
CA ASP A 619 12.73 -2.70 6.51
C ASP A 619 11.73 -3.22 5.47
N ASN A 620 12.20 -3.72 4.32
CA ASN A 620 11.36 -3.95 3.15
C ASN A 620 11.42 -5.36 2.57
N CYS A 621 12.55 -6.06 2.68
CA CYS A 621 12.70 -7.45 2.24
C CYS A 621 13.87 -8.11 2.98
N VAL A 622 13.57 -8.83 4.06
CA VAL A 622 14.55 -9.59 4.85
C VAL A 622 14.77 -10.96 4.21
N GLU A 623 16.03 -11.30 3.91
CA GLU A 623 16.46 -12.64 3.50
C GLU A 623 16.30 -13.64 4.65
N GLN A 624 15.98 -14.90 4.33
CA GLN A 624 15.78 -15.95 5.34
C GLN A 624 17.06 -16.70 5.67
#